data_AF-A0A968CH41-F1
#
_entry.id   AF-A0A968CH41-F1
#
_cell.length_a   1.000
_cell.length_b   1.000
_cell.length_c   1.000
_cell.angle_alpha   90.00
_cell.angle_beta   90.00
_cell.angle_gamma   90.00
#
_symmetry.space_group_name_H-M   'P 1'
#
loop_
_entity.id
_entity.type
_entity.pdbx_description
1 polymer ?
#
loop_
_entity_poly.entity_id
_entity_poly.type
_entity_poly.pdbx_seq_one_letter_code
_entity_poly.pdbx_strand_id
1 'polypeptide(L)'
;MQELDQRLSREEFTSKAEMARALGYSRARITQLLNLLSLSDQIRDRVRALGDYWMTPFVTERKLRSLLSLGQQEQIYKIETFENSLKVSE
;
A
#
# COMPACT_ATOMS: atom_id res chain seq x y z
N MET A 1 -3.89 -1.49 5.68
CA MET A 1 -3.57 -2.58 4.73
C MET A 1 -3.57 -3.96 5.40
N GLN A 2 -2.94 -4.12 6.57
CA GLN A 2 -2.88 -5.41 7.28
C GLN A 2 -4.25 -6.01 7.62
N GLU A 3 -5.24 -5.19 7.96
CA GLU A 3 -6.60 -5.66 8.25
C GLU A 3 -7.23 -6.43 7.08
N LEU A 4 -7.07 -5.95 5.84
CA LEU A 4 -7.65 -6.61 4.68
C LEU A 4 -6.96 -7.94 4.36
N ASP A 5 -5.63 -8.00 4.52
CA ASP A 5 -4.86 -9.23 4.30
C ASP A 5 -5.17 -10.29 5.36
N GLN A 6 -5.29 -9.88 6.63
CA GLN A 6 -5.68 -10.78 7.72
C GLN A 6 -7.10 -11.33 7.53
N ARG A 7 -8.07 -10.50 7.12
CA ARG A 7 -9.43 -10.94 6.86
C ARG A 7 -9.53 -11.90 5.66
N LEU A 8 -8.70 -11.70 4.64
CA LEU A 8 -8.58 -12.66 3.53
C LEU A 8 -7.96 -13.99 3.99
N SER A 9 -6.92 -13.93 4.83
CA SER A 9 -6.25 -15.12 5.38
C SER A 9 -7.11 -15.93 6.36
N ARG A 10 -8.12 -15.29 6.96
CA ARG A 10 -9.11 -15.92 7.86
C ARG A 10 -10.28 -16.55 7.11
N GLU A 11 -10.24 -16.60 5.77
CA GLU A 11 -11.34 -17.05 4.90
C GLU A 11 -12.66 -16.28 5.14
N GLU A 12 -12.60 -15.08 5.73
CA GLU A 12 -13.78 -14.29 6.09
C GLU A 12 -14.57 -13.82 4.86
N PHE A 13 -13.93 -13.84 3.69
CA PHE A 13 -14.54 -13.55 2.40
C PHE A 13 -14.03 -14.54 1.35
N THR A 14 -14.96 -15.13 0.59
CA THR A 14 -14.67 -16.09 -0.49
C THR A 14 -14.19 -15.40 -1.77
N SER A 15 -14.37 -14.08 -1.90
CA SER A 15 -13.89 -13.33 -3.07
C SER A 15 -13.66 -11.84 -2.82
N LYS A 16 -12.82 -11.21 -3.66
CA LYS A 16 -12.61 -9.75 -3.69
C LYS A 16 -13.92 -8.96 -3.89
N ALA A 17 -14.91 -9.56 -4.58
CA ALA A 17 -16.21 -8.94 -4.86
C ALA A 17 -17.16 -9.00 -3.66
N GLU A 18 -17.05 -10.06 -2.85
CA GLU A 18 -17.77 -10.17 -1.58
C GLU A 18 -17.19 -9.21 -0.54
N MET A 19 -15.87 -9.19 -0.39
CA MET A 19 -15.16 -8.24 0.48
C MET A 19 -15.52 -6.78 0.15
N ALA A 20 -15.58 -6.41 -1.13
CA ALA A 20 -15.97 -5.08 -1.55
C ALA A 20 -17.39 -4.71 -1.10
N ARG A 21 -18.35 -5.62 -1.28
CA ARG A 21 -19.74 -5.44 -0.85
C ARG A 21 -19.85 -5.33 0.67
N ALA A 22 -19.18 -6.20 1.41
CA ALA A 22 -19.21 -6.22 2.87
C ALA A 22 -18.60 -4.96 3.50
N LEU A 23 -17.60 -4.35 2.85
CA LEU A 23 -16.92 -3.15 3.33
C LEU A 23 -17.48 -1.84 2.74
N GLY A 24 -18.51 -1.90 1.90
CA GLY A 24 -19.11 -0.72 1.27
C GLY A 24 -18.21 -0.02 0.24
N TYR A 25 -17.22 -0.73 -0.31
CA TYR A 25 -16.31 -0.21 -1.33
C TYR A 25 -16.61 -0.77 -2.72
N SER A 26 -16.15 -0.08 -3.76
CA SER A 26 -16.17 -0.66 -5.10
C SER A 26 -15.17 -1.80 -5.24
N ARG A 27 -15.48 -2.78 -6.10
CA ARG A 27 -14.55 -3.88 -6.43
C ARG A 27 -13.22 -3.36 -6.97
N ALA A 28 -13.24 -2.27 -7.74
CA ALA A 28 -12.05 -1.61 -8.24
C ALA A 28 -11.18 -1.08 -7.10
N ARG A 29 -11.78 -0.48 -6.07
CA ARG A 29 -11.06 0.03 -4.89
C ARG A 29 -10.40 -1.07 -4.08
N ILE A 30 -11.11 -2.18 -3.82
CA ILE A 30 -10.53 -3.34 -3.14
C ILE A 30 -9.39 -3.95 -3.97
N THR A 31 -9.56 -4.03 -5.29
CA THR A 31 -8.50 -4.54 -6.17
C THR A 31 -7.25 -3.67 -6.11
N GLN A 32 -7.41 -2.35 -6.16
CA GLN A 32 -6.29 -1.41 -6.02
C GLN A 32 -5.55 -1.58 -4.70
N LEU A 33 -6.27 -1.71 -3.58
CA LEU A 33 -5.69 -1.92 -2.25
C LEU A 33 -4.97 -3.27 -2.14
N LEU A 34 -5.58 -4.34 -2.64
CA LEU A 34 -4.97 -5.68 -2.62
C LEU A 34 -3.74 -5.75 -3.52
N ASN A 35 -3.73 -5.03 -4.65
CA ASN A 35 -2.54 -4.97 -5.50
C ASN A 35 -1.35 -4.31 -4.79
N LEU A 36 -1.56 -3.41 -3.81
CA LEU A 36 -0.46 -2.89 -3.00
C LEU A 36 0.22 -3.98 -2.15
N LEU A 37 -0.46 -5.09 -1.86
CA LEU A 37 0.14 -6.22 -1.17
C LEU A 37 1.17 -6.95 -2.04
N SER A 38 1.15 -6.77 -3.37
CA SER A 38 2.16 -7.33 -4.27
C SER A 38 3.44 -6.47 -4.36
N LEU A 39 3.52 -5.35 -3.63
CA LEU A 39 4.78 -4.64 -3.45
C LEU A 39 5.78 -5.53 -2.71
N SER A 40 7.07 -5.36 -2.98
CA SER A 40 8.11 -6.14 -2.31
C SER A 40 8.10 -5.93 -0.78
N ASP A 41 8.53 -6.95 -0.03
CA ASP A 41 8.54 -6.93 1.44
C ASP A 41 9.23 -5.70 2.00
N GLN A 42 10.40 -5.37 1.44
CA GLN A 42 11.17 -4.18 1.82
C GLN A 42 10.37 -2.88 1.67
N ILE A 43 9.56 -2.76 0.61
CA ILE A 43 8.70 -1.60 0.39
C ILE A 43 7.54 -1.60 1.38
N ARG A 44 6.93 -2.76 1.63
CA ARG A 44 5.83 -2.89 2.60
C ARG A 44 6.28 -2.54 4.02
N ASP A 45 7.48 -2.96 4.41
CA ASP A 45 8.05 -2.67 5.72
C ASP A 45 8.44 -1.20 5.87
N ARG A 46 9.00 -0.58 4.83
CA ARG A 46 9.22 0.88 4.80
C ARG A 46 7.92 1.65 4.94
N VAL A 47 6.89 1.28 4.18
CA VAL A 47 5.57 1.92 4.28
C VAL A 47 4.97 1.78 5.69
N ARG A 48 5.18 0.63 6.35
CA ARG A 48 4.78 0.44 7.75
C ARG A 48 5.58 1.31 8.72
N ALA A 49 6.89 1.42 8.51
CA ALA A 49 7.79 2.19 9.37
C ALA A 49 7.48 3.71 9.36
N LEU A 50 6.85 4.21 8.30
CA LEU A 50 6.40 5.61 8.25
C LEU A 50 5.32 5.95 9.29
N GLY A 51 4.53 4.95 9.71
CA GLY A 51 3.39 5.13 10.61
C GLY A 51 2.34 6.11 10.08
N ASP A 52 1.35 6.41 10.93
CA ASP A 52 0.28 7.37 10.64
C ASP A 52 0.47 8.71 11.40
N TYR A 53 1.68 8.98 11.88
CA TYR A 53 1.99 10.10 12.77
C TYR A 53 1.96 11.49 12.10
N TRP A 54 1.63 11.57 10.81
CA TRP A 54 1.74 12.79 10.02
C TRP A 54 0.35 13.42 9.81
N MET A 55 0.25 14.76 9.98
CA MET A 55 -0.99 15.51 9.66
C MET A 55 -1.42 15.36 8.19
N THR A 56 -0.50 14.97 7.31
CA THR A 56 -0.79 14.59 5.93
C THR A 56 -0.09 13.27 5.58
N PRO A 57 -0.69 12.40 4.74
CA PRO A 57 -0.10 11.10 4.43
C PRO A 57 1.24 11.27 3.70
N PHE A 58 2.35 10.86 4.34
CA PHE A 58 3.70 10.90 3.78
C PHE A 58 3.77 10.21 2.41
N VAL A 59 3.13 9.05 2.31
CA VAL A 59 2.92 8.31 1.06
C VAL A 59 1.44 8.02 0.90
N THR A 60 0.89 8.38 -0.25
CA THR A 60 -0.51 8.11 -0.59
C THR A 60 -0.63 6.80 -1.35
N GLU A 61 -1.81 6.19 -1.30
CA GLU A 61 -2.13 5.00 -2.10
C GLU A 61 -1.86 5.22 -3.60
N ARG A 62 -2.17 6.42 -4.13
CA ARG A 62 -1.88 6.76 -5.53
C ARG A 62 -0.39 6.71 -5.86
N LYS A 63 0.48 7.16 -4.94
CA LYS A 63 1.95 7.07 -5.10
C LYS A 63 2.42 5.61 -5.04
N LEU A 64 1.86 4.79 -4.14
CA LEU A 64 2.23 3.37 -4.07
C LEU A 64 1.81 2.60 -5.32
N ARG A 65 0.65 2.91 -5.89
CA ARG A 65 0.21 2.28 -7.15
C ARG A 65 1.15 2.54 -8.32
N SER A 66 1.82 3.69 -8.38
CA SER A 66 2.77 3.97 -9.46
C SER A 66 4.07 3.17 -9.35
N LEU A 67 4.32 2.52 -8.20
CA LEU A 67 5.45 1.61 -8.00
C LEU A 67 5.15 0.20 -8.49
N LEU A 68 3.87 -0.20 -8.59
CA LEU A 68 3.47 -1.56 -8.98
C LEU A 68 3.89 -1.94 -10.41
N SER A 69 4.12 -0.95 -11.27
CA SER A 69 4.57 -1.18 -12.64
C SER A 69 6.09 -1.23 -12.78
N LEU A 70 6.85 -1.07 -11.69
CA LEU A 70 8.31 -0.96 -11.70
C LEU A 70 8.96 -2.25 -11.21
N GLY A 71 10.21 -2.50 -11.65
CA GLY A 71 11.03 -3.58 -11.09
C GLY A 71 11.42 -3.30 -9.64
N GLN A 72 11.75 -4.34 -8.87
CA GLN A 72 12.03 -4.24 -7.43
C GLN A 72 13.10 -3.17 -7.09
N GLN A 73 14.19 -3.11 -7.86
CA GLN A 73 15.26 -2.13 -7.67
C GLN A 73 14.78 -0.67 -7.89
N GLU A 74 13.95 -0.45 -8.91
CA GLU A 74 13.38 0.86 -9.21
C GLU A 74 12.34 1.29 -8.16
N GLN A 75 11.58 0.34 -7.61
CA GLN A 75 10.66 0.60 -6.50
C GLN A 75 11.44 1.14 -5.28
N ILE A 76 12.55 0.49 -4.94
CA ILE A 76 13.41 0.87 -3.80
C ILE A 76 13.98 2.28 -4.03
N TYR A 77 14.57 2.53 -5.20
CA TYR A 77 15.13 3.82 -5.55
C TYR A 77 14.10 4.96 -5.44
N LYS A 78 12.87 4.75 -5.92
CA LYS A 78 11.82 5.76 -5.84
C LYS A 78 11.40 6.08 -4.41
N ILE A 79 11.25 5.06 -3.55
CA ILE A 79 10.92 5.30 -2.14
C ILE A 79 12.06 6.05 -1.45
N GLU A 80 13.31 5.65 -1.68
CA GLU A 80 14.48 6.35 -1.12
C GLU A 80 14.55 7.81 -1.58
N THR A 81 14.24 8.07 -2.84
CA THR A 81 14.17 9.44 -3.36
C THR A 81 13.07 10.25 -2.66
N PHE A 82 11.90 9.66 -2.42
CA PHE A 82 10.82 10.33 -1.68
C PHE A 82 11.22 10.61 -0.23
N GLU A 83 11.86 9.66 0.45
CA GLU A 83 12.37 9.81 1.83
C GLU A 83 13.46 10.89 1.91
N ASN A 84 14.42 10.89 0.99
CA ASN A 84 15.55 11.82 0.99
C ASN A 84 15.14 13.24 0.63
N SER A 85 14.17 13.42 -0.27
CA SER A 85 13.65 14.74 -0.64
C SER A 85 13.00 15.48 0.55
N LEU A 86 12.69 14.77 1.64
CA LEU A 86 12.07 15.33 2.85
C LEU A 86 13.09 15.66 3.93
N LYS A 87 14.18 14.88 4.07
CA LYS A 87 15.28 15.17 5.01
C LYS A 87 16.05 16.46 4.70
N VAL A 88 15.90 17.01 3.49
CA VAL A 88 16.57 18.26 3.06
C VAL A 88 15.71 19.50 3.40
N SER A 89 14.50 19.31 3.91
CA SER A 89 13.59 20.41 4.31
C SER A 89 13.54 20.68 5.82
N GLU A 90 14.39 20.00 6.62
CA GLU A 90 14.66 20.30 8.04
C GLU A 90 15.96 21.09 8.19
#